data_AF-A0A4Q3CXC7-F1
#
_entry.id   AF-A0A4Q3CXC7-F1
#
_cell.length_a   1.000
_cell.length_b   1.000
_cell.length_c   1.000
_cell.angle_alpha   90.00
_cell.angle_beta   90.00
_cell.angle_gamma   90.00
#
_symmetry.space_group_name_H-M   'P 1'
#
loop_
_entity.id
_entity.type
_entity.pdbx_description
1 polymer ?
#
loop_
_entity_poly.entity_id
_entity_poly.type
_entity_poly.pdbx_seq_one_letter_code
_entity_poly.pdbx_strand_id
1 'polypeptide(L)'
;MASVSETDKLERIRREYERDAAERPLARTLDDVPAFYECITSEWLTEVVRTRHPGATVTGFTLDERDSGTTNRRRIFLEYAAEDAGKGYPRSFFCKAAQELANRITMSVGSAVGETRFYNDIRPTLSIDAPISYFAKVDPISFRAIIVLEDMARDVEFCDYSTPTSLPRAQSQMELLAKLHGSYFESPDLDGWLSVLDTFPARFRRMADYHGLAKACDDGLVAAASVVPASLLARRAEVWPRTMEAVDKILTLPQSLTHGDVHLGNWYVRPDNQMGLSDYQNVTRGHWSRDVAY
;
A
#
# COMPACT_ATOMS: atom_id res chain seq x y z
N MET A 1 -16.46 -20.14 9.09
CA MET A 1 -16.03 -20.69 7.79
C MET A 1 -14.75 -21.46 8.05
N ALA A 2 -14.65 -22.73 7.62
CA ALA A 2 -13.42 -23.50 7.77
C ALA A 2 -12.27 -22.73 7.12
N SER A 3 -11.19 -22.49 7.85
CA SER A 3 -10.01 -21.83 7.30
C SER A 3 -9.48 -22.71 6.16
N VAL A 4 -9.58 -22.22 4.93
CA VAL A 4 -8.79 -22.74 3.81
C VAL A 4 -7.35 -22.78 4.31
N SER A 5 -6.68 -23.93 4.23
CA SER A 5 -5.30 -24.00 4.71
C SER A 5 -4.46 -23.00 3.93
N GLU A 6 -3.46 -22.38 4.57
CA GLU A 6 -2.59 -21.41 3.89
C GLU A 6 -1.97 -22.03 2.62
N THR A 7 -1.65 -23.33 2.66
CA THR A 7 -1.21 -24.12 1.52
C THR A 7 -2.22 -24.13 0.37
N ASP A 8 -3.51 -24.40 0.65
CA ASP A 8 -4.56 -24.40 -0.38
C ASP A 8 -4.75 -23.02 -1.01
N LYS A 9 -4.60 -21.94 -0.21
CA LYS A 9 -4.65 -20.57 -0.72
C LYS A 9 -3.49 -20.31 -1.69
N LEU A 10 -2.27 -20.71 -1.33
CA LEU A 10 -1.08 -20.54 -2.17
C LEU A 10 -1.18 -21.34 -3.47
N GLU A 11 -1.65 -22.59 -3.41
CA GLU A 11 -1.88 -23.42 -4.60
C GLU A 11 -2.96 -22.82 -5.52
N ARG A 12 -4.02 -22.27 -4.93
CA ARG A 12 -5.03 -21.53 -5.70
C ARG A 12 -4.39 -20.33 -6.42
N ILE A 13 -3.63 -19.50 -5.72
CA ILE A 13 -2.95 -18.34 -6.33
C ILE A 13 -2.06 -18.78 -7.50
N ARG A 14 -1.29 -19.87 -7.35
CA ARG A 14 -0.45 -20.42 -8.42
C ARG A 14 -1.26 -20.81 -9.65
N ARG A 15 -2.31 -21.61 -9.48
CA ARG A 15 -3.17 -22.05 -10.58
C ARG A 15 -3.82 -20.87 -11.31
N GLU A 16 -4.32 -19.88 -10.58
CA GLU A 16 -4.94 -18.70 -11.18
C GLU A 16 -3.91 -17.85 -11.93
N TYR A 17 -2.69 -17.72 -11.40
CA TYR A 17 -1.58 -17.06 -12.08
C TYR A 17 -1.20 -17.77 -13.39
N GLU A 18 -1.09 -19.10 -13.38
CA GLU A 18 -0.78 -19.90 -14.58
C GLU A 18 -1.86 -19.74 -15.66
N ARG A 19 -3.14 -19.76 -15.26
CA ARG A 19 -4.25 -19.47 -16.18
C ARG A 19 -4.13 -18.07 -16.78
N ASP A 20 -3.92 -17.06 -15.95
CA ASP A 20 -3.78 -15.67 -16.41
C ASP A 20 -2.60 -15.50 -17.38
N ALA A 21 -1.47 -16.16 -17.09
CA ALA A 21 -0.28 -16.12 -17.94
C ALA A 21 -0.52 -16.76 -19.32
N ALA A 22 -1.35 -17.81 -19.38
CA ALA A 22 -1.73 -18.48 -20.61
C ALA A 22 -2.78 -17.70 -21.42
N GLU A 23 -3.81 -17.16 -20.75
CA GLU A 23 -4.96 -16.53 -21.40
C GLU A 23 -4.74 -15.04 -21.72
N ARG A 24 -3.93 -14.33 -20.93
CA ARG A 24 -3.71 -12.88 -21.03
C ARG A 24 -5.03 -12.09 -21.19
N PRO A 25 -6.00 -12.26 -20.28
CA PRO A 25 -7.34 -11.71 -20.45
C PRO A 25 -7.30 -10.17 -20.46
N LEU A 26 -7.78 -9.58 -21.55
CA LEU A 26 -7.87 -8.12 -21.69
C LEU A 26 -8.95 -7.55 -20.75
N ALA A 27 -8.59 -6.54 -19.96
CA ALA A 27 -9.53 -5.80 -19.13
C ALA A 27 -10.31 -4.81 -19.99
N ARG A 28 -11.63 -4.68 -19.78
CA ARG A 28 -12.50 -3.77 -20.54
C ARG A 28 -13.43 -2.95 -19.66
N THR A 29 -13.78 -3.43 -18.48
CA THR A 29 -14.69 -2.72 -17.55
C THR A 29 -14.06 -2.59 -16.16
N LEU A 30 -14.65 -1.75 -15.30
CA LEU A 30 -14.24 -1.63 -13.90
C LEU A 30 -14.47 -2.92 -13.09
N ASP A 31 -15.16 -3.91 -13.67
CA ASP A 31 -15.26 -5.24 -13.07
C ASP A 31 -13.97 -6.05 -13.21
N ASP A 32 -13.15 -5.74 -14.20
CA ASP A 32 -11.89 -6.42 -14.47
C ASP A 32 -10.76 -5.91 -13.57
N VAL A 33 -9.93 -6.84 -13.10
CA VAL A 33 -8.60 -6.55 -12.55
C VAL A 33 -7.58 -7.03 -13.59
N PRO A 34 -6.83 -6.14 -14.25
CA PRO A 34 -5.83 -6.55 -15.24
C PRO A 34 -4.83 -7.56 -14.64
N ALA A 35 -4.61 -8.68 -15.34
CA ALA A 35 -3.64 -9.69 -14.93
C ALA A 35 -2.20 -9.17 -14.98
N PHE A 36 -1.91 -8.37 -16.00
CA PHE A 36 -0.63 -7.75 -16.30
C PHE A 36 -0.87 -6.34 -16.87
N TYR A 37 0.13 -5.48 -16.88
CA TYR A 37 0.01 -4.17 -17.52
C TYR A 37 -0.34 -4.28 -19.02
N GLU A 38 0.17 -5.32 -19.68
CA GLU A 38 -0.10 -5.59 -21.09
C GLU A 38 -1.54 -6.07 -21.36
N CYS A 39 -2.32 -6.36 -20.32
CA CYS A 39 -3.74 -6.70 -20.42
C CYS A 39 -4.66 -5.47 -20.29
N ILE A 40 -4.11 -4.29 -20.01
CA ILE A 40 -4.87 -3.03 -19.94
C ILE A 40 -5.28 -2.62 -21.37
N THR A 41 -6.49 -2.08 -21.52
CA THR A 41 -6.95 -1.53 -22.80
C THR A 41 -7.40 -0.07 -22.65
N SER A 42 -7.52 0.62 -23.79
CA SER A 42 -8.04 1.99 -23.84
C SER A 42 -9.50 2.07 -23.36
N GLU A 43 -10.31 1.03 -23.58
CA GLU A 43 -11.69 0.95 -23.06
C GLU A 43 -11.69 0.91 -21.53
N TRP A 44 -10.84 0.09 -20.93
CA TRP A 44 -10.71 0.03 -19.47
C TRP A 44 -10.20 1.36 -18.89
N LEU A 45 -9.16 1.96 -19.49
CA LEU A 45 -8.64 3.26 -19.07
C LEU A 45 -9.67 4.38 -19.24
N THR A 46 -10.52 4.30 -20.26
CA THR A 46 -11.64 5.22 -20.44
C THR A 46 -12.59 5.16 -19.25
N GLU A 47 -12.98 3.96 -18.82
CA GLU A 47 -13.85 3.79 -17.65
C GLU A 47 -13.18 4.29 -16.37
N VAL A 48 -11.88 4.04 -16.19
CA VAL A 48 -11.10 4.55 -15.05
C VAL A 48 -11.07 6.07 -15.01
N VAL A 49 -10.79 6.74 -16.14
CA VAL A 49 -10.79 8.22 -16.21
C VAL A 49 -12.20 8.77 -15.96
N ARG A 50 -13.24 8.11 -16.47
CA ARG A 50 -14.64 8.53 -16.35
C ARG A 50 -15.18 8.53 -14.92
N THR A 51 -14.55 7.81 -13.99
CA THR A 51 -14.86 7.90 -12.55
C THR A 51 -14.79 9.33 -12.01
N ARG A 52 -13.96 10.19 -12.63
CA ARG A 52 -13.82 11.62 -12.28
C ARG A 52 -14.09 12.57 -13.43
N HIS A 53 -13.94 12.12 -14.67
CA HIS A 53 -14.17 12.92 -15.88
C HIS A 53 -15.14 12.21 -16.83
N PRO A 54 -16.47 12.25 -16.59
CA PRO A 54 -17.46 11.43 -17.31
C PRO A 54 -17.45 11.57 -18.84
N GLY A 55 -16.99 12.71 -19.37
CA GLY A 55 -16.91 12.98 -20.81
C GLY A 55 -15.60 12.53 -21.48
N ALA A 56 -14.65 11.96 -20.75
CA ALA A 56 -13.35 11.57 -21.32
C ALA A 56 -13.44 10.26 -22.10
N THR A 57 -12.67 10.16 -23.17
CA THR A 57 -12.45 8.91 -23.91
C THR A 57 -10.96 8.76 -24.21
N VAL A 58 -10.33 7.73 -23.65
CA VAL A 58 -8.93 7.42 -23.91
C VAL A 58 -8.84 6.72 -25.26
N THR A 59 -8.07 7.27 -26.20
CA THR A 59 -7.92 6.72 -27.55
C THR A 59 -6.71 5.79 -27.65
N GLY A 60 -5.73 5.95 -26.77
CA GLY A 60 -4.49 5.20 -26.74
C GLY A 60 -3.75 5.41 -25.43
N PHE A 61 -2.69 4.64 -25.22
CA PHE A 61 -1.82 4.83 -24.08
C PHE A 61 -0.43 4.24 -24.35
N THR A 62 0.55 4.69 -23.59
CA THR A 62 1.88 4.08 -23.54
C THR A 62 2.27 3.78 -22.11
N LEU A 63 3.04 2.70 -21.94
CA LEU A 63 3.51 2.26 -20.63
C LEU A 63 4.98 2.65 -20.46
N ASP A 64 5.30 3.31 -19.35
CA ASP A 64 6.66 3.75 -19.02
C ASP A 64 7.57 2.55 -18.65
N GLU A 65 8.77 2.82 -18.16
CA GLU A 65 9.67 1.78 -17.64
C GLU A 65 9.05 0.99 -16.48
N ARG A 66 9.42 -0.28 -16.38
CA ARG A 66 8.98 -1.16 -15.28
C ARG A 66 9.82 -0.86 -14.03
N ASP A 67 9.14 -0.58 -12.93
CA ASP A 67 9.74 -0.53 -11.60
C ASP A 67 9.07 -1.62 -10.75
N SER A 68 9.81 -2.61 -10.27
CA SER A 68 9.24 -3.73 -9.51
C SER A 68 10.03 -3.98 -8.24
N GLY A 69 9.27 -4.16 -7.15
CA GLY A 69 9.75 -4.58 -5.84
C GLY A 69 8.67 -5.41 -5.16
N THR A 70 8.24 -4.99 -3.96
CA THR A 70 7.10 -5.60 -3.26
C THR A 70 5.81 -5.57 -4.09
N THR A 71 5.64 -4.53 -4.90
CA THR A 71 4.60 -4.39 -5.93
C THR A 71 5.23 -4.13 -7.29
N ASN A 72 4.49 -4.40 -8.36
CA ASN A 72 4.83 -3.91 -9.71
C ASN A 72 4.32 -2.48 -9.83
N ARG A 73 5.15 -1.58 -10.37
CA ARG A 73 4.85 -0.16 -10.52
C ARG A 73 5.15 0.28 -11.94
N ARG A 74 4.26 1.10 -12.48
CA ARG A 74 4.41 1.63 -13.83
C ARG A 74 3.60 2.90 -13.99
N ARG A 75 4.17 3.88 -14.68
CA ARG A 75 3.41 5.04 -15.16
C ARG A 75 2.72 4.66 -16.48
N ILE A 76 1.49 5.13 -16.65
CA ILE A 76 0.69 4.97 -17.87
C ILE A 76 0.42 6.36 -18.43
N PHE A 77 0.91 6.65 -19.63
CA PHE A 77 0.61 7.90 -20.32
C PHE A 77 -0.62 7.73 -21.18
N LEU A 78 -1.57 8.66 -21.09
CA LEU A 78 -2.88 8.58 -21.73
C LEU A 78 -2.92 9.48 -22.97
N GLU A 79 -3.54 8.97 -24.02
CA GLU A 79 -3.80 9.71 -25.25
C GLU A 79 -5.31 9.94 -25.38
N TYR A 80 -5.66 11.14 -25.85
CA TYR A 80 -7.03 11.58 -26.08
C TYR A 80 -7.14 12.17 -27.48
N ALA A 81 -8.38 12.30 -27.97
CA ALA A 81 -8.65 12.98 -29.23
C ALA A 81 -8.21 14.46 -29.17
N ALA A 82 -7.88 15.05 -30.32
CA ALA A 82 -7.37 16.42 -30.37
C ALA A 82 -8.39 17.46 -29.85
N GLU A 83 -9.68 17.20 -30.06
CA GLU A 83 -10.80 17.98 -29.54
C GLU A 83 -10.97 17.92 -28.00
N ASP A 84 -10.31 16.96 -27.34
CA ASP A 84 -10.26 16.85 -25.87
C ASP A 84 -9.07 17.61 -25.26
N ALA A 85 -8.21 18.21 -26.09
CA ALA A 85 -7.08 19.00 -25.62
C ALA A 85 -7.55 20.15 -24.71
N GLY A 86 -6.94 20.27 -23.53
CA GLY A 86 -7.24 21.33 -22.57
C GLY A 86 -8.45 21.09 -21.66
N LYS A 87 -9.14 19.94 -21.76
CA LYS A 87 -10.29 19.60 -20.88
C LYS A 87 -9.92 19.20 -19.44
N GLY A 88 -8.63 19.32 -19.08
CA GLY A 88 -8.14 18.99 -17.74
C GLY A 88 -8.15 17.49 -17.42
N TYR A 89 -8.22 16.62 -18.44
CA TYR A 89 -8.08 15.18 -18.25
C TYR A 89 -6.65 14.82 -17.82
N PRO A 90 -6.46 13.75 -17.01
CA PRO A 90 -5.14 13.35 -16.55
C PRO A 90 -4.26 12.95 -17.74
N ARG A 91 -3.02 13.44 -17.79
CA ARG A 91 -2.07 13.06 -18.86
C ARG A 91 -1.42 11.70 -18.61
N SER A 92 -1.35 11.32 -17.35
CA SER A 92 -0.75 10.06 -16.91
C SER A 92 -1.31 9.62 -15.57
N PHE A 93 -1.15 8.33 -15.30
CA PHE A 93 -1.38 7.72 -14.01
C PHE A 93 -0.12 7.07 -13.48
N PHE A 94 0.03 7.03 -12.16
CA PHE A 94 0.94 6.13 -11.49
C PHE A 94 0.16 4.90 -11.02
N CYS A 95 0.58 3.71 -11.45
CA CYS A 95 -0.12 2.48 -11.12
C CYS A 95 0.75 1.59 -10.25
N LYS A 96 0.19 1.10 -9.14
CA LYS A 96 0.70 -0.05 -8.38
C LYS A 96 -0.10 -1.30 -8.77
N ALA A 97 0.54 -2.46 -8.82
CA ALA A 97 -0.11 -3.72 -9.14
C ALA A 97 0.55 -4.92 -8.47
N ALA A 98 -0.17 -6.04 -8.46
CA ALA A 98 0.35 -7.37 -8.12
C ALA A 98 0.09 -8.31 -9.31
N GLN A 99 1.10 -8.45 -10.16
CA GLN A 99 0.96 -9.15 -11.45
C GLN A 99 1.71 -10.48 -11.43
N GLU A 100 2.94 -10.48 -10.91
CA GLU A 100 3.77 -11.68 -10.78
C GLU A 100 3.31 -12.55 -9.60
N LEU A 101 3.60 -13.85 -9.69
CA LEU A 101 3.22 -14.82 -8.67
C LEU A 101 3.71 -14.42 -7.26
N ALA A 102 4.97 -13.98 -7.14
CA ALA A 102 5.54 -13.55 -5.87
C ALA A 102 4.83 -12.31 -5.29
N ASN A 103 4.42 -11.37 -6.15
CA ASN A 103 3.65 -10.19 -5.72
C ASN A 103 2.25 -10.60 -5.25
N ARG A 104 1.54 -11.47 -5.98
CA ARG A 104 0.21 -11.96 -5.57
C ARG A 104 0.25 -12.70 -4.23
N ILE A 105 1.26 -13.56 -4.03
CA ILE A 105 1.46 -14.26 -2.75
C ILE A 105 1.74 -13.25 -1.63
N THR A 106 2.68 -12.33 -1.83
CA THR A 106 3.03 -11.29 -0.83
C THR A 106 1.86 -10.34 -0.55
N MET A 107 0.99 -10.10 -1.53
CA MET A 107 -0.19 -9.27 -1.33
C MET A 107 -1.33 -10.01 -0.62
N SER A 108 -1.33 -11.34 -0.67
CA SER A 108 -2.35 -12.19 -0.05
C SER A 108 -2.29 -12.25 1.48
N VAL A 109 -1.22 -11.72 2.10
CA VAL A 109 -1.09 -11.64 3.57
C VAL A 109 -1.73 -10.38 4.17
N GLY A 110 -2.60 -9.71 3.41
CA GLY A 110 -3.49 -8.62 3.88
C GLY A 110 -3.26 -7.28 3.20
N SER A 111 -2.11 -7.10 2.53
CA SER A 111 -1.67 -5.85 1.90
C SER A 111 -2.60 -5.35 0.81
N ALA A 112 -3.00 -6.19 -0.15
CA ALA A 112 -3.82 -5.72 -1.28
C ALA A 112 -5.24 -5.32 -0.87
N VAL A 113 -5.84 -6.03 0.09
CA VAL A 113 -7.17 -5.70 0.61
C VAL A 113 -7.10 -4.38 1.39
N GLY A 114 -6.11 -4.24 2.27
CA GLY A 114 -5.93 -3.03 3.07
C GLY A 114 -5.79 -1.78 2.22
N GLU A 115 -4.87 -1.79 1.24
CA GLU A 115 -4.63 -0.62 0.40
C GLU A 115 -5.81 -0.28 -0.51
N THR A 116 -6.47 -1.31 -1.08
CA THR A 116 -7.68 -1.12 -1.89
C THR A 116 -8.80 -0.48 -1.06
N ARG A 117 -9.01 -0.97 0.17
CA ARG A 117 -9.98 -0.39 1.11
C ARG A 117 -9.61 1.02 1.51
N PHE A 118 -8.32 1.30 1.73
CA PHE A 118 -7.88 2.65 2.00
C PHE A 118 -8.28 3.60 0.89
N TYR A 119 -7.90 3.33 -0.36
CA TYR A 119 -8.17 4.27 -1.44
C TYR A 119 -9.64 4.40 -1.83
N ASN A 120 -10.43 3.32 -1.76
CA ASN A 120 -11.84 3.36 -2.14
C ASN A 120 -12.74 3.95 -1.04
N ASP A 121 -12.50 3.56 0.21
CA ASP A 121 -13.48 3.77 1.29
C ASP A 121 -12.99 4.77 2.35
N ILE A 122 -11.69 4.77 2.66
CA ILE A 122 -11.14 5.51 3.81
C ILE A 122 -10.55 6.87 3.39
N ARG A 123 -9.72 6.89 2.35
CA ARG A 123 -9.08 8.11 1.84
C ARG A 123 -10.08 9.25 1.57
N PRO A 124 -11.30 9.00 1.02
CA PRO A 124 -12.28 10.06 0.81
C PRO A 124 -12.85 10.68 2.10
N THR A 125 -12.79 9.99 3.24
CA THR A 125 -13.29 10.50 4.53
C THR A 125 -12.23 11.31 5.28
N LEU A 126 -10.97 11.18 4.90
CA LEU A 126 -9.83 11.80 5.57
C LEU A 126 -9.45 13.14 4.96
N SER A 127 -9.21 14.13 5.83
CA SER A 127 -8.65 15.45 5.46
C SER A 127 -7.13 15.45 5.59
N ILE A 128 -6.46 14.58 4.84
CA ILE A 128 -4.99 14.46 4.81
C ILE A 128 -4.45 14.59 3.38
N ASP A 129 -3.17 14.96 3.26
CA ASP A 129 -2.47 14.98 1.99
C ASP A 129 -1.94 13.57 1.65
N ALA A 130 -2.67 12.90 0.77
CA ALA A 130 -2.39 11.56 0.30
C ALA A 130 -2.87 11.41 -1.15
N PRO A 131 -2.22 10.55 -1.97
CA PRO A 131 -2.55 10.41 -3.38
C PRO A 131 -4.03 10.16 -3.64
N ILE A 132 -4.55 10.76 -4.71
CA ILE A 132 -5.91 10.53 -5.18
C ILE A 132 -5.94 9.26 -6.04
N SER A 133 -6.85 8.36 -5.70
CA SER A 133 -7.14 7.18 -6.52
C SER A 133 -8.25 7.46 -7.54
N TYR A 134 -8.05 6.93 -8.74
CA TYR A 134 -9.05 6.80 -9.80
C TYR A 134 -9.70 5.42 -9.79
N PHE A 135 -8.94 4.38 -9.40
CA PHE A 135 -9.44 3.02 -9.33
C PHE A 135 -8.55 2.17 -8.43
N ALA A 136 -9.13 1.36 -7.55
CA ALA A 136 -8.39 0.35 -6.80
C ALA A 136 -9.22 -0.93 -6.70
N LYS A 137 -8.62 -2.07 -7.03
CA LYS A 137 -9.31 -3.36 -6.97
C LYS A 137 -8.34 -4.52 -6.75
N VAL A 138 -8.80 -5.50 -5.99
CA VAL A 138 -8.15 -6.79 -5.78
C VAL A 138 -9.11 -7.91 -6.16
N ASP A 139 -8.61 -8.92 -6.87
CA ASP A 139 -9.33 -10.18 -7.07
C ASP A 139 -9.12 -11.07 -5.82
N PRO A 140 -10.19 -11.42 -5.07
CA PRO A 140 -10.06 -12.21 -3.84
C PRO A 140 -9.62 -13.66 -4.08
N ILE A 141 -9.67 -14.16 -5.33
CA ILE A 141 -9.29 -15.53 -5.65
C ILE A 141 -7.80 -15.62 -5.94
N SER A 142 -7.31 -14.83 -6.91
CA SER A 142 -5.93 -14.87 -7.38
C SER A 142 -5.00 -13.89 -6.67
N PHE A 143 -5.54 -12.93 -5.91
CA PHE A 143 -4.80 -11.82 -5.29
C PHE A 143 -4.01 -10.94 -6.27
N ARG A 144 -4.33 -10.99 -7.57
CA ARG A 144 -3.94 -9.89 -8.46
C ARG A 144 -4.68 -8.63 -8.04
N ALA A 145 -3.97 -7.51 -8.09
CA ALA A 145 -4.51 -6.23 -7.68
C ALA A 145 -3.96 -5.13 -8.58
N ILE A 146 -4.72 -4.04 -8.68
CA ILE A 146 -4.28 -2.80 -9.31
C ILE A 146 -4.81 -1.61 -8.52
N ILE A 147 -3.98 -0.59 -8.38
CA ILE A 147 -4.32 0.71 -7.82
C ILE A 147 -3.81 1.76 -8.79
N VAL A 148 -4.72 2.55 -9.34
CA VAL A 148 -4.47 3.64 -10.28
C VAL A 148 -4.58 4.94 -9.51
N LEU A 149 -3.43 5.59 -9.31
CA LEU A 149 -3.29 6.86 -8.63
C LEU A 149 -3.04 7.97 -9.65
N GLU A 150 -3.36 9.19 -9.25
CA GLU A 150 -2.85 10.38 -9.93
C GLU A 150 -1.31 10.34 -10.03
N ASP A 151 -0.76 10.80 -11.14
CA ASP A 151 0.70 10.91 -11.32
C ASP A 151 1.19 12.26 -10.80
N MET A 152 1.74 12.25 -9.58
CA MET A 152 2.17 13.47 -8.88
C MET A 152 3.61 13.87 -9.15
N ALA A 153 4.36 13.11 -9.96
CA ALA A 153 5.82 13.29 -10.07
C ALA A 153 6.27 14.65 -10.61
N ARG A 154 5.35 15.44 -11.19
CA ARG A 154 5.62 16.81 -11.65
C ARG A 154 5.28 17.87 -10.60
N ASP A 155 4.51 17.51 -9.58
CA ASP A 155 3.91 18.43 -8.62
C ASP A 155 4.52 18.33 -7.22
N VAL A 156 5.26 17.25 -6.94
CA VAL A 156 5.88 16.99 -5.63
C VAL A 156 7.32 16.51 -5.73
N GLU A 157 8.06 16.70 -4.65
CA GLU A 157 9.37 16.08 -4.44
C GLU A 157 9.21 14.83 -3.56
N PHE A 158 9.43 13.64 -4.13
CA PHE A 158 9.42 12.40 -3.33
C PHE A 158 10.66 12.33 -2.45
N CYS A 159 10.47 11.99 -1.18
CA CYS A 159 11.56 11.85 -0.23
C CYS A 159 12.23 10.48 -0.37
N ASP A 160 13.46 10.40 0.12
CA ASP A 160 14.22 9.17 0.34
C ASP A 160 14.88 9.20 1.73
N TYR A 161 15.68 8.18 2.05
CA TYR A 161 16.36 8.08 3.35
C TYR A 161 17.36 9.23 3.62
N SER A 162 17.79 9.95 2.58
CA SER A 162 18.78 11.02 2.65
C SER A 162 18.16 12.42 2.66
N THR A 163 16.85 12.51 2.43
CA THR A 163 16.14 13.79 2.32
C THR A 163 16.21 14.55 3.66
N PRO A 164 16.66 15.81 3.67
CA PRO A 164 16.70 16.59 4.90
C PRO A 164 15.28 16.93 5.41
N THR A 165 15.02 16.58 6.66
CA THR A 165 13.78 16.94 7.37
C THR A 165 14.02 18.15 8.26
N SER A 166 13.54 19.31 7.83
CA SER A 166 13.52 20.52 8.66
C SER A 166 12.44 20.45 9.74
N LEU A 167 12.54 21.28 10.79
CA LEU A 167 11.52 21.35 11.85
C LEU A 167 10.09 21.57 11.28
N PRO A 168 9.85 22.50 10.34
CA PRO A 168 8.53 22.66 9.72
C PRO A 168 8.02 21.40 9.02
N ARG A 169 8.90 20.64 8.33
CA ARG A 169 8.52 19.38 7.68
C ARG A 169 8.14 18.33 8.73
N ALA A 170 8.94 18.18 9.79
CA ALA A 170 8.63 17.28 10.89
C ALA A 170 7.29 17.63 11.58
N GLN A 171 7.00 18.92 11.77
CA GLN A 171 5.70 19.37 12.30
C GLN A 171 4.55 19.00 11.34
N SER A 172 4.72 19.23 10.03
CA SER A 172 3.74 18.85 9.01
C SER A 172 3.48 17.33 8.99
N GLN A 173 4.53 16.50 9.13
CA GLN A 173 4.39 15.04 9.26
C GLN A 173 3.54 14.68 10.49
N MET A 174 3.83 15.27 11.64
CA MET A 174 3.09 15.02 12.88
C MET A 174 1.64 15.48 12.79
N GLU A 175 1.36 16.61 12.12
CA GLU A 175 0.00 17.08 11.86
C GLU A 175 -0.78 16.12 10.96
N LEU A 176 -0.15 15.58 9.91
CA LEU A 176 -0.76 14.58 9.04
C LEU A 176 -1.10 13.31 9.83
N LEU A 177 -0.15 12.79 10.61
CA LEU A 177 -0.36 11.60 11.44
C LEU A 177 -1.46 11.85 12.49
N ALA A 178 -1.46 13.01 13.15
CA ALA A 178 -2.51 13.38 14.10
C ALA A 178 -3.91 13.42 13.45
N LYS A 179 -4.03 13.89 12.20
CA LYS A 179 -5.30 13.86 11.46
C LYS A 179 -5.71 12.43 11.09
N LEU A 180 -4.77 11.61 10.59
CA LEU A 180 -5.02 10.21 10.26
C LEU A 180 -5.49 9.42 11.50
N HIS A 181 -4.72 9.50 12.58
CA HIS A 181 -4.99 8.79 13.83
C HIS A 181 -6.17 9.38 14.60
N GLY A 182 -6.38 10.70 14.54
CA GLY A 182 -7.48 11.36 15.24
C GLY A 182 -8.84 11.05 14.63
N SER A 183 -8.90 10.84 13.31
CA SER A 183 -10.16 10.61 12.59
C SER A 183 -10.90 9.34 13.04
N TYR A 184 -10.17 8.33 13.52
CA TYR A 184 -10.72 7.04 13.94
C TYR A 184 -10.35 6.64 15.37
N PHE A 185 -9.86 7.59 16.19
CA PHE A 185 -9.47 7.30 17.57
C PHE A 185 -10.66 6.81 18.40
N GLU A 186 -10.57 5.57 18.91
CA GLU A 186 -11.63 4.85 19.63
C GLU A 186 -13.01 4.88 18.94
N SER A 187 -13.00 5.00 17.60
CA SER A 187 -14.23 5.07 16.82
C SER A 187 -14.91 3.69 16.76
N PRO A 188 -16.25 3.61 16.91
CA PRO A 188 -16.98 2.35 16.71
C PRO A 188 -16.83 1.81 15.28
N ASP A 189 -16.43 2.65 14.31
CA ASP A 189 -16.17 2.23 12.93
C ASP A 189 -15.05 1.18 12.83
N LEU A 190 -14.10 1.18 13.78
CA LEU A 190 -13.00 0.20 13.85
C LEU A 190 -13.51 -1.24 13.97
N ASP A 191 -14.61 -1.45 14.68
CA ASP A 191 -15.29 -2.74 14.82
C ASP A 191 -16.47 -2.88 13.85
N GLY A 192 -16.92 -1.78 13.26
CA GLY A 192 -17.90 -1.73 12.18
C GLY A 192 -17.26 -2.00 10.82
N TRP A 193 -17.37 -1.03 9.92
CA TRP A 193 -17.01 -1.21 8.52
C TRP A 193 -15.49 -1.29 8.27
N LEU A 194 -14.65 -0.80 9.20
CA LEU A 194 -13.19 -0.96 9.14
C LEU A 194 -12.71 -2.32 9.65
N SER A 195 -13.60 -3.19 10.14
CA SER A 195 -13.23 -4.53 10.63
C SER A 195 -12.60 -5.44 9.56
N VAL A 196 -12.78 -5.09 8.29
CA VAL A 196 -12.10 -5.71 7.14
C VAL A 196 -10.58 -5.50 7.17
N LEU A 197 -10.09 -4.44 7.82
CA LEU A 197 -8.66 -4.22 8.01
C LEU A 197 -8.14 -5.12 9.12
N ASP A 198 -6.91 -5.60 8.96
CA ASP A 198 -6.23 -6.31 10.03
C ASP A 198 -5.97 -5.40 11.23
N THR A 199 -5.91 -6.01 12.41
CA THR A 199 -5.22 -5.36 13.52
C THR A 199 -3.72 -5.41 13.29
N PHE A 200 -2.98 -4.40 13.76
CA PHE A 200 -1.52 -4.37 13.66
C PHE A 200 -0.89 -5.68 14.20
N PRO A 201 -1.27 -6.21 15.38
CA PRO A 201 -0.71 -7.45 15.89
C PRO A 201 -1.04 -8.70 15.06
N ALA A 202 -2.23 -8.77 14.46
CA ALA A 202 -2.58 -9.89 13.57
C ALA A 202 -1.72 -9.86 12.29
N ARG A 203 -1.59 -8.68 11.68
CA ARG A 203 -0.73 -8.47 10.51
C ARG A 203 0.74 -8.76 10.84
N PHE A 204 1.26 -8.21 11.93
CA PHE A 204 2.65 -8.39 12.35
C PHE A 204 3.01 -9.86 12.51
N ARG A 205 2.15 -10.67 13.16
CA ARG A 205 2.38 -12.11 13.32
C ARG A 205 2.43 -12.85 11.99
N ARG A 206 1.47 -12.60 11.09
CA ARG A 206 1.51 -13.24 9.76
C ARG A 206 2.75 -12.88 8.98
N MET A 207 3.18 -11.62 9.03
CA MET A 207 4.44 -11.17 8.40
C MET A 207 5.66 -11.81 9.07
N ALA A 208 5.64 -11.92 10.40
CA ALA A 208 6.70 -12.55 11.17
C ALA A 208 6.88 -14.02 10.82
N ASP A 209 5.78 -14.75 10.69
CA ASP A 209 5.78 -16.16 10.28
C ASP A 209 6.21 -16.32 8.82
N TYR A 210 5.64 -15.51 7.92
CA TYR A 210 5.92 -15.58 6.48
C TYR A 210 7.39 -15.27 6.15
N HIS A 211 7.99 -14.26 6.81
CA HIS A 211 9.38 -13.86 6.57
C HIS A 211 10.38 -14.49 7.55
N GLY A 212 9.93 -15.28 8.52
CA GLY A 212 10.81 -15.83 9.57
C GLY A 212 11.50 -14.75 10.40
N LEU A 213 10.78 -13.65 10.73
CA LEU A 213 11.37 -12.47 11.37
C LEU A 213 12.01 -12.76 12.73
N ALA A 214 11.52 -13.77 13.45
CA ALA A 214 12.13 -14.22 14.71
C ALA A 214 13.59 -14.65 14.51
N LYS A 215 13.83 -15.48 13.48
CA LYS A 215 15.17 -15.94 13.13
C LYS A 215 16.00 -14.79 12.58
N ALA A 216 15.42 -13.99 11.67
CA ALA A 216 16.11 -12.84 11.09
C ALA A 216 16.55 -11.81 12.15
N CYS A 217 15.76 -11.62 13.20
CA CYS A 217 16.11 -10.77 14.33
C CYS A 217 17.37 -11.27 15.06
N ASP A 218 17.45 -12.56 15.37
CA ASP A 218 18.62 -13.14 16.05
C ASP A 218 19.86 -13.14 15.13
N ASP A 219 19.69 -13.59 13.89
CA ASP A 219 20.75 -13.60 12.88
C ASP A 219 21.31 -12.20 12.63
N GLY A 220 20.44 -11.19 12.57
CA GLY A 220 20.82 -9.79 12.35
C GLY A 220 21.65 -9.22 13.52
N LEU A 221 21.28 -9.53 14.76
CA LEU A 221 22.06 -9.14 15.94
C LEU A 221 23.44 -9.80 15.96
N VAL A 222 23.52 -11.07 15.55
CA VAL A 222 24.79 -11.80 15.42
C VAL A 222 25.65 -11.22 14.30
N ALA A 223 25.07 -10.96 13.13
CA ALA A 223 25.77 -10.37 11.99
C ALA A 223 26.30 -8.96 12.30
N ALA A 224 25.58 -8.19 13.11
CA ALA A 224 25.96 -6.85 13.53
C ALA A 224 26.75 -6.81 14.86
N ALA A 225 27.29 -7.93 15.34
CA ALA A 225 27.94 -8.01 16.65
C ALA A 225 29.10 -7.02 16.88
N SER A 226 29.73 -6.53 15.81
CA SER A 226 30.79 -5.52 15.89
C SER A 226 30.31 -4.11 16.21
N VAL A 227 29.02 -3.81 15.99
CA VAL A 227 28.42 -2.48 16.18
C VAL A 227 27.26 -2.48 17.19
N VAL A 228 26.75 -3.66 17.54
CA VAL A 228 25.73 -3.83 18.58
C VAL A 228 26.38 -3.80 19.98
N PRO A 229 25.82 -3.06 20.96
CA PRO A 229 26.34 -3.06 22.32
C PRO A 229 26.44 -4.48 22.92
N ALA A 230 27.58 -4.80 23.54
CA ALA A 230 27.82 -6.13 24.10
C ALA A 230 26.75 -6.56 25.13
N SER A 231 26.20 -5.60 25.88
CA SER A 231 25.11 -5.85 26.85
C SER A 231 23.80 -6.26 26.18
N LEU A 232 23.51 -5.75 24.98
CA LEU A 232 22.35 -6.17 24.18
C LEU A 232 22.59 -7.53 23.56
N LEU A 233 23.78 -7.76 22.99
CA LEU A 233 24.14 -9.05 22.38
C LEU A 233 24.09 -10.20 23.38
N ALA A 234 24.55 -9.97 24.62
CA ALA A 234 24.45 -10.95 25.71
C ALA A 234 23.00 -11.33 26.06
N ARG A 235 22.03 -10.49 25.71
CA ARG A 235 20.59 -10.66 25.98
C ARG A 235 19.76 -10.81 24.71
N ARG A 236 20.38 -11.09 23.55
CA ARG A 236 19.70 -11.16 22.24
C ARG A 236 18.50 -12.12 22.23
N ALA A 237 18.56 -13.21 23.00
CA ALA A 237 17.48 -14.18 23.12
C ALA A 237 16.20 -13.60 23.75
N GLU A 238 16.32 -12.49 24.49
CA GLU A 238 15.18 -11.77 25.06
C GLU A 238 14.53 -10.81 24.05
N VAL A 239 15.24 -10.38 22.99
CA VAL A 239 14.79 -9.29 22.09
C VAL A 239 13.50 -9.65 21.35
N TRP A 240 13.44 -10.83 20.75
CA TRP A 240 12.25 -11.24 20.00
C TRP A 240 11.02 -11.48 20.92
N PRO A 241 11.12 -12.22 22.05
CA PRO A 241 10.02 -12.32 23.01
C PRO A 241 9.51 -10.96 23.49
N ARG A 242 10.41 -10.01 23.81
CA ARG A 242 10.02 -8.65 24.24
C ARG A 242 9.36 -7.85 23.12
N THR A 243 9.81 -8.04 21.87
CA THR A 243 9.13 -7.46 20.70
C THR A 243 7.69 -7.97 20.60
N MET A 244 7.47 -9.28 20.77
CA MET A 244 6.13 -9.86 20.74
C MET A 244 5.26 -9.40 21.92
N GLU A 245 5.81 -9.28 23.13
CA GLU A 245 5.10 -8.67 24.27
C GLU A 245 4.67 -7.22 23.98
N ALA A 246 5.53 -6.43 23.33
CA ALA A 246 5.20 -5.06 22.93
C ALA A 246 4.10 -5.02 21.86
N VAL A 247 4.13 -5.94 20.89
CA VAL A 247 3.09 -6.10 19.87
C VAL A 247 1.76 -6.49 20.51
N ASP A 248 1.75 -7.41 21.47
CA ASP A 248 0.53 -7.83 22.18
C ASP A 248 -0.09 -6.69 22.98
N LYS A 249 0.76 -5.87 23.62
CA LYS A 249 0.31 -4.71 24.39
C LYS A 249 -0.47 -3.70 23.56
N ILE A 250 -0.20 -3.57 22.26
CA ILE A 250 -0.95 -2.69 21.35
C ILE A 250 -2.45 -2.96 21.40
N LEU A 251 -2.88 -4.23 21.55
CA LEU A 251 -4.32 -4.58 21.60
C LEU A 251 -5.04 -4.00 22.83
N THR A 252 -4.31 -3.62 23.88
CA THR A 252 -4.88 -3.10 25.13
C THR A 252 -4.93 -1.57 25.18
N LEU A 253 -4.36 -0.90 24.19
CA LEU A 253 -4.30 0.57 24.13
C LEU A 253 -5.46 1.12 23.28
N PRO A 254 -5.73 2.44 23.33
CA PRO A 254 -6.74 3.06 22.47
C PRO A 254 -6.46 2.81 20.98
N GLN A 255 -7.41 2.18 20.28
CA GLN A 255 -7.24 1.83 18.88
C GLN A 255 -7.60 3.01 17.96
N SER A 256 -6.98 3.03 16.79
CA SER A 256 -7.28 3.92 15.67
C SER A 256 -6.86 3.26 14.34
N LEU A 257 -7.00 3.99 13.25
CA LEU A 257 -6.39 3.69 11.97
C LEU A 257 -4.90 4.10 12.00
N THR A 258 -4.02 3.24 11.49
CA THR A 258 -2.58 3.50 11.39
C THR A 258 -2.08 3.21 9.98
N HIS A 259 -1.05 3.93 9.54
CA HIS A 259 -0.40 3.74 8.24
C HIS A 259 0.46 2.48 8.21
N GLY A 260 1.23 2.24 9.26
CA GLY A 260 2.08 1.05 9.44
C GLY A 260 3.41 1.05 8.69
N ASP A 261 3.78 2.15 8.00
CA ASP A 261 5.03 2.24 7.21
C ASP A 261 5.47 3.68 6.92
N VAL A 262 5.65 4.48 7.96
CA VAL A 262 5.86 5.93 7.82
C VAL A 262 7.34 6.32 7.59
N HIS A 263 8.15 5.43 7.02
CA HIS A 263 9.55 5.74 6.73
C HIS A 263 9.66 6.90 5.75
N LEU A 264 10.76 7.64 5.80
CA LEU A 264 10.91 8.88 5.03
C LEU A 264 10.66 8.71 3.52
N GLY A 265 11.00 7.55 2.94
CA GLY A 265 10.75 7.23 1.53
C GLY A 265 9.28 7.18 1.09
N ASN A 266 8.32 7.14 2.00
CA ASN A 266 6.88 7.16 1.69
C ASN A 266 6.29 8.58 1.75
N TRP A 267 7.08 9.56 2.20
CA TRP A 267 6.68 10.95 2.24
C TRP A 267 7.04 11.67 0.95
N TYR A 268 6.32 12.75 0.67
CA TYR A 268 6.66 13.69 -0.39
C TYR A 268 6.40 15.12 0.08
N VAL A 269 7.09 16.07 -0.56
CA VAL A 269 7.01 17.48 -0.27
C VAL A 269 6.19 18.19 -1.34
N ARG A 270 5.17 18.92 -0.90
CA ARG A 270 4.38 19.82 -1.75
C ARG A 270 5.14 21.13 -2.03
N PRO A 271 4.75 21.91 -3.06
CA PRO A 271 5.42 23.18 -3.39
C PRO A 271 5.42 24.22 -2.27
N ASP A 272 4.43 24.15 -1.36
CA ASP A 272 4.33 25.00 -0.16
C ASP A 272 5.09 24.44 1.06
N ASN A 273 5.93 23.42 0.84
CA ASN A 273 6.73 22.73 1.84
C ASN A 273 5.91 21.93 2.89
N GLN A 274 4.62 21.67 2.63
CA GLN A 274 3.82 20.70 3.38
C GLN A 274 4.20 19.26 3.01
N MET A 275 4.05 18.35 3.96
CA MET A 275 4.38 16.94 3.82
C MET A 275 3.11 16.15 3.54
N GLY A 276 3.12 15.35 2.47
CA GLY A 276 2.11 14.35 2.21
C GLY A 276 2.67 12.95 2.35
N LEU A 277 1.79 11.98 2.56
CA LEU A 277 2.15 10.60 2.85
C LEU A 277 1.50 9.67 1.82
N SER A 278 2.28 8.74 1.28
CA SER A 278 1.89 7.74 0.27
C SER A 278 2.12 6.32 0.79
N ASP A 279 1.69 5.33 0.02
CA ASP A 279 1.89 3.91 0.29
C ASP A 279 1.17 3.35 1.54
N TYR A 280 -0.16 3.34 1.49
CA TYR A 280 -1.02 2.83 2.57
C TYR A 280 -1.17 1.30 2.56
N GLN A 281 -0.19 0.58 2.01
CA GLN A 281 -0.23 -0.87 1.89
C GLN A 281 -0.22 -1.61 3.24
N ASN A 282 0.32 -0.95 4.27
CA ASN A 282 0.41 -1.48 5.63
C ASN A 282 -0.68 -0.96 6.56
N VAL A 283 -1.74 -0.34 6.02
CA VAL A 283 -2.84 0.21 6.81
C VAL A 283 -3.46 -0.84 7.71
N THR A 284 -3.59 -0.53 9.00
CA THR A 284 -4.17 -1.43 9.99
C THR A 284 -4.94 -0.68 11.06
N ARG A 285 -5.80 -1.42 11.78
CA ARG A 285 -6.33 -0.99 13.07
C ARG A 285 -5.27 -1.21 14.13
N GLY A 286 -4.85 -0.17 14.84
CA GLY A 286 -3.76 -0.24 15.80
C GLY A 286 -3.65 1.00 16.66
N HIS A 287 -2.59 1.10 17.45
CA HIS A 287 -2.33 2.28 18.27
C HIS A 287 -1.41 3.25 17.52
N TRP A 288 -1.72 4.54 17.56
CA TRP A 288 -1.01 5.63 16.86
C TRP A 288 0.50 5.65 17.10
N SER A 289 0.95 5.21 18.28
CA SER A 289 2.37 5.21 18.64
C SER A 289 3.22 4.34 17.74
N ARG A 290 2.62 3.38 17.02
CA ARG A 290 3.35 2.54 16.08
C ARG A 290 3.90 3.36 14.92
N ASP A 291 3.10 4.28 14.38
CA ASP A 291 3.55 5.16 13.30
C ASP A 291 4.54 6.19 13.85
N VAL A 292 4.26 6.83 14.99
CA VAL A 292 5.14 7.87 15.54
C VAL A 292 6.54 7.32 15.93
N ALA A 293 6.64 6.06 16.33
CA ALA A 293 7.90 5.44 16.73
C ALA A 293 8.70 4.81 15.59
N TYR A 294 8.12 4.68 14.39
CA TYR A 294 8.74 4.04 13.23
C TYR A 294 9.67 5.01 12.50
#